data_AF-A0AAJ2WCK1-F1
#
_entry.id   AF-A0AAJ2WCK1-F1
#
_cell.length_a   1.000
_cell.length_b   1.000
_cell.length_c   1.000
_cell.angle_alpha   90.00
_cell.angle_beta   90.00
_cell.angle_gamma   90.00
#
_symmetry.space_group_name_H-M   'P 1'
#
loop_
_entity.id
_entity.type
_entity.pdbx_description
1 polymer ?
#
loop_
_entity_poly.entity_id
_entity_poly.type
_entity_poly.pdbx_seq_one_letter_code
_entity_poly.pdbx_strand_id
1 'polypeptide(L)'
;MNDLDCILTNGDLRADTIFSLWLPLRFALVRLNGYGKLNRYGSINDKASFLSAISDDIILRFLLPEDNETVILLERLFELGQERCNVMILRDRGMQSRGFAPYYDYMPHFLNDCFVGAFSRYFRGNDDLKQWIDEQRLNMFFAGEVARENILDLSGSGDIKNGVPEDLGFMLKNYISILEERKKLL
;
A
#
# COMPACT_ATOMS: atom_id res chain seq x y z
N MET A 1 2.72 20.63 -5.56
CA MET A 1 3.12 19.30 -5.04
C MET A 1 2.69 19.26 -3.60
N ASN A 2 1.46 18.85 -3.36
CA ASN A 2 0.88 18.74 -2.02
C ASN A 2 0.81 17.24 -1.74
N ASP A 3 1.87 16.70 -1.16
CA ASP A 3 1.87 15.29 -0.78
C ASP A 3 0.93 15.10 0.41
N LEU A 4 -0.04 14.21 0.26
CA LEU A 4 -1.13 14.08 1.21
C LEU A 4 -0.60 13.60 2.56
N ASP A 5 0.34 12.66 2.55
CA ASP A 5 0.96 12.14 3.77
C ASP A 5 1.67 13.25 4.57
N CYS A 6 2.42 14.12 3.90
CA CYS A 6 3.09 15.27 4.48
C CYS A 6 2.10 16.27 5.08
N ILE A 7 0.96 16.52 4.41
CA ILE A 7 -0.11 17.38 4.96
C ILE A 7 -0.72 16.75 6.22
N LEU A 8 -1.00 15.45 6.18
CA LEU A 8 -1.56 14.70 7.31
C LEU A 8 -0.60 14.61 8.50
N THR A 9 0.67 14.96 8.32
CA THR A 9 1.70 14.95 9.35
C THR A 9 2.33 16.33 9.60
N ASN A 10 1.57 17.41 9.35
CA ASN A 10 2.00 18.79 9.62
C ASN A 10 3.34 19.20 8.95
N GLY A 11 3.62 18.66 7.76
CA GLY A 11 4.82 18.99 6.99
C GLY A 11 6.03 18.08 7.20
N ASP A 12 5.90 16.94 7.91
CA ASP A 12 7.03 16.02 8.08
C ASP A 12 7.42 15.36 6.74
N LEU A 13 8.60 15.72 6.21
CA LEU A 13 9.13 15.22 4.95
C LEU A 13 9.55 13.74 4.98
N ARG A 14 9.52 13.10 6.16
CA ARG A 14 9.72 11.65 6.32
C ARG A 14 8.39 10.89 6.32
N ALA A 15 7.26 11.59 6.23
CA ALA A 15 5.98 10.96 6.03
C ALA A 15 6.02 10.14 4.73
N ASP A 16 5.38 8.99 4.79
CA ASP A 16 5.21 8.12 3.64
C ASP A 16 3.92 7.32 3.82
N THR A 17 3.34 6.94 2.68
CA THR A 17 2.11 6.16 2.66
C THR A 17 2.42 4.68 2.89
N ILE A 18 1.61 4.01 3.71
CA ILE A 18 1.75 2.59 4.02
C ILE A 18 1.35 1.73 2.83
N PHE A 19 0.19 2.02 2.23
CA PHE A 19 -0.28 1.38 1.02
C PHE A 19 -0.49 2.40 -0.10
N SER A 20 0.22 2.22 -1.21
CA SER A 20 -0.06 2.92 -2.46
C SER A 20 -1.45 2.53 -2.99
N LEU A 21 -2.36 3.50 -3.09
CA LEU A 21 -3.69 3.28 -3.66
C LEU A 21 -3.66 2.95 -5.16
N TRP A 22 -2.57 3.28 -5.84
CA TRP A 22 -2.41 3.03 -7.27
C TRP A 22 -2.32 1.53 -7.61
N LEU A 23 -1.60 0.74 -6.82
CA LEU A 23 -1.39 -0.67 -7.14
C LEU A 23 -2.68 -1.49 -7.06
N PRO A 24 -3.48 -1.42 -5.98
CA PRO A 24 -4.78 -2.09 -5.92
C PRO A 24 -5.72 -1.64 -7.03
N LEU A 25 -5.77 -0.33 -7.33
CA LEU A 25 -6.57 0.20 -8.46
C LEU A 25 -6.12 -0.39 -9.80
N ARG A 26 -4.80 -0.42 -10.05
CA ARG A 26 -4.24 -1.01 -11.26
C ARG A 26 -4.59 -2.50 -11.39
N PHE A 27 -4.49 -3.27 -10.31
CA PHE A 27 -4.89 -4.68 -10.31
C PHE A 27 -6.38 -4.85 -10.59
N ALA A 28 -7.24 -4.05 -9.96
CA ALA A 28 -8.68 -4.09 -10.19
C ALA A 28 -9.02 -3.80 -11.66
N LEU A 29 -8.48 -2.70 -12.20
CA LEU A 29 -8.67 -2.32 -13.60
C LEU A 29 -8.25 -3.44 -14.55
N VAL A 30 -7.04 -3.99 -14.39
CA VAL A 30 -6.52 -5.05 -15.27
C VAL A 30 -7.34 -6.32 -15.17
N ARG A 31 -7.73 -6.75 -13.97
CA ARG A 31 -8.50 -7.99 -13.77
C ARG A 31 -9.94 -7.90 -14.29
N LEU A 32 -10.59 -6.76 -14.10
CA LEU A 32 -11.98 -6.56 -14.52
C LEU A 32 -12.11 -6.31 -16.03
N ASN A 33 -11.10 -5.71 -16.65
CA ASN A 33 -11.21 -5.21 -18.03
C ASN A 33 -10.23 -5.85 -19.02
N GLY A 34 -9.11 -6.37 -18.54
CA GLY A 34 -7.98 -6.80 -19.37
C GLY A 34 -7.25 -5.64 -20.05
N TYR A 35 -5.96 -5.83 -20.37
CA TYR A 35 -5.14 -4.79 -21.03
C TYR A 35 -5.72 -4.33 -22.37
N GLY A 36 -6.33 -5.23 -23.15
CA GLY A 36 -6.88 -4.88 -24.47
C GLY A 36 -7.97 -3.80 -24.42
N LYS A 37 -8.83 -3.83 -23.39
CA LYS A 37 -9.86 -2.80 -23.19
C LYS A 37 -9.23 -1.51 -22.66
N LEU A 38 -8.31 -1.61 -21.70
CA LEU A 38 -7.67 -0.45 -21.07
C LEU A 38 -6.77 0.34 -22.02
N ASN A 39 -6.08 -0.33 -22.95
CA ASN A 39 -5.19 0.32 -23.92
C ASN A 39 -5.90 1.33 -24.83
N ARG A 40 -7.24 1.32 -24.90
CA ARG A 40 -8.04 2.34 -25.60
C ARG A 40 -7.95 3.71 -24.94
N TYR A 41 -7.60 3.75 -23.65
CA TYR A 41 -7.46 4.97 -22.86
C TYR A 41 -5.99 5.35 -22.64
N GLY A 42 -5.06 4.70 -23.37
CA GLY A 42 -3.62 4.91 -23.25
C GLY A 42 -2.91 3.83 -22.44
N SER A 43 -1.63 4.07 -22.15
CA SER A 43 -0.79 3.11 -21.42
C SER A 43 -1.00 3.23 -19.92
N ILE A 44 -1.47 2.16 -19.28
CA ILE A 44 -1.61 2.10 -17.81
C ILE A 44 -0.28 2.26 -17.07
N ASN A 45 0.87 2.08 -17.75
CA ASN A 45 2.17 2.32 -17.14
C ASN A 45 2.54 3.81 -17.09
N ASP A 46 1.86 4.66 -17.87
CA ASP A 46 1.87 6.12 -17.71
C ASP A 46 0.70 6.52 -16.80
N LYS A 47 0.89 6.36 -15.49
CA LYS A 47 -0.14 6.53 -14.46
C LYS A 47 -0.90 7.86 -14.61
N ALA A 48 -0.20 8.98 -14.80
CA ALA A 48 -0.82 10.30 -14.79
C ALA A 48 -1.71 10.50 -16.02
N SER A 49 -1.18 10.21 -17.21
CA SER A 49 -1.93 10.34 -18.46
C SER A 49 -3.11 9.37 -18.50
N PHE A 50 -2.92 8.13 -18.03
CA PHE A 50 -3.96 7.12 -18.00
C PHE A 50 -5.10 7.48 -17.04
N LEU A 51 -4.78 7.88 -15.80
CA LEU A 51 -5.81 8.28 -14.83
C LEU A 51 -6.61 9.49 -15.33
N SER A 52 -5.95 10.46 -15.97
CA SER A 52 -6.62 11.60 -16.60
C SER A 52 -7.57 11.16 -17.73
N ALA A 53 -7.16 10.19 -18.55
CA ALA A 53 -7.98 9.69 -19.65
C ALA A 53 -9.22 8.90 -19.20
N ILE A 54 -9.17 8.27 -18.02
CA ILE A 54 -10.29 7.50 -17.48
C ILE A 54 -11.10 8.24 -16.41
N SER A 55 -10.78 9.49 -16.08
CA SER A 55 -11.43 10.20 -14.95
C SER A 55 -12.85 10.68 -15.23
N ASP A 56 -13.36 10.46 -16.44
CA ASP A 56 -14.77 10.72 -16.77
C ASP A 56 -15.67 9.70 -16.05
N ASP A 57 -16.73 10.18 -15.39
CA ASP A 57 -17.62 9.36 -14.58
C ASP A 57 -18.27 8.20 -15.34
N ILE A 58 -18.60 8.41 -16.63
CA ILE A 58 -19.20 7.36 -17.46
C ILE A 58 -18.16 6.27 -17.74
N ILE A 59 -16.92 6.67 -18.02
CA ILE A 59 -15.79 5.73 -18.22
C ILE A 59 -15.50 4.98 -16.92
N LEU A 60 -15.42 5.67 -15.78
CA LEU A 60 -15.16 5.05 -14.47
C LEU A 60 -16.21 3.99 -14.14
N ARG A 61 -17.50 4.31 -14.21
CA ARG A 61 -18.58 3.36 -13.93
C ARG A 61 -18.56 2.14 -14.84
N PHE A 62 -18.08 2.31 -16.07
CA PHE A 62 -17.94 1.21 -17.03
C PHE A 62 -16.70 0.33 -16.79
N LEU A 63 -15.62 0.90 -16.24
CA LEU A 63 -14.38 0.18 -15.92
C LEU A 63 -14.40 -0.41 -14.50
N LEU A 64 -15.14 0.22 -13.59
CA LEU A 64 -15.28 -0.11 -12.17
C LEU A 64 -16.77 -0.06 -11.78
N PRO A 65 -17.56 -1.10 -12.10
CA PRO A 65 -18.98 -1.16 -11.74
C PRO A 65 -19.18 -1.20 -10.22
N GLU A 66 -20.05 -0.35 -9.69
CA GLU A 66 -20.30 -0.18 -8.25
C GLU A 66 -20.87 -1.44 -7.57
N ASP A 67 -21.53 -2.33 -8.32
CA ASP A 67 -22.07 -3.60 -7.82
C ASP A 67 -21.02 -4.73 -7.76
N ASN A 68 -19.80 -4.49 -8.24
CA ASN A 68 -18.72 -5.47 -8.19
C ASN A 68 -18.06 -5.51 -6.80
N GLU A 69 -17.95 -6.70 -6.21
CA GLU A 69 -17.35 -6.88 -4.87
C GLU A 69 -15.92 -6.33 -4.76
N THR A 70 -15.11 -6.42 -5.81
CA THR A 70 -13.74 -5.85 -5.82
C THR A 70 -13.79 -4.33 -5.78
N VAL A 71 -14.74 -3.71 -6.47
CA VAL A 71 -14.91 -2.25 -6.52
C VAL A 71 -15.38 -1.73 -5.16
N ILE A 72 -16.33 -2.40 -4.52
CA ILE A 72 -16.79 -2.05 -3.16
C ILE A 72 -15.63 -2.08 -2.16
N LEU A 73 -14.78 -3.12 -2.22
CA LEU A 73 -13.58 -3.19 -1.38
C LEU A 73 -12.57 -2.09 -1.73
N LEU A 74 -12.40 -1.77 -3.01
CA LEU A 74 -11.49 -0.71 -3.45
C LEU A 74 -11.94 0.67 -2.96
N GLU A 75 -13.24 0.97 -3.03
CA GLU A 75 -13.83 2.20 -2.49
C GLU A 75 -13.53 2.31 -0.99
N ARG A 76 -13.78 1.25 -0.23
CA ARG A 76 -13.48 1.21 1.20
C ARG A 76 -11.99 1.43 1.49
N LEU A 77 -11.11 0.84 0.68
CA LEU A 77 -9.68 1.06 0.80
C LEU A 77 -9.29 2.51 0.48
N PHE A 78 -9.93 3.15 -0.50
CA PHE A 78 -9.67 4.55 -0.87
C PHE A 78 -10.14 5.54 0.19
N GLU A 79 -11.26 5.27 0.87
CA GLU A 79 -11.70 6.06 2.03
C GLU A 79 -10.62 6.06 3.12
N LEU A 80 -10.19 4.87 3.55
CA LEU A 80 -9.17 4.72 4.59
C LEU A 80 -7.80 5.21 4.13
N GLY A 81 -7.46 4.98 2.87
CA GLY A 81 -6.15 5.27 2.29
C GLY A 81 -5.81 6.75 2.20
N GLN A 82 -6.82 7.62 2.30
CA GLN A 82 -6.66 9.08 2.33
C GLN A 82 -6.59 9.64 3.77
N GLU A 83 -6.64 8.78 4.79
CA GLU A 83 -6.59 9.18 6.19
C GLU A 83 -5.21 8.96 6.84
N ARG A 84 -5.02 9.53 8.04
CA ARG A 84 -3.80 9.39 8.84
C ARG A 84 -3.40 7.94 9.13
N CYS A 85 -4.37 7.02 9.14
CA CYS A 85 -4.12 5.58 9.35
C CYS A 85 -3.26 4.96 8.25
N ASN A 86 -3.26 5.51 7.03
CA ASN A 86 -2.43 5.05 5.92
C ASN A 86 -1.07 5.78 5.84
N VAL A 87 -0.70 6.56 6.86
CA VAL A 87 0.56 7.30 6.89
C VAL A 87 1.45 6.80 8.02
N MET A 88 2.75 6.70 7.77
CA MET A 88 3.78 6.47 8.78
C MET A 88 4.90 7.51 8.65
N ILE A 89 5.64 7.73 9.72
CA ILE A 89 6.87 8.51 9.70
C ILE A 89 8.05 7.56 9.61
N LEU A 90 8.78 7.61 8.50
CA LEU A 90 10.00 6.85 8.31
C LEU A 90 11.11 7.33 9.24
N ARG A 91 12.00 6.41 9.60
CA ARG A 91 13.17 6.74 10.44
C ARG A 91 14.11 7.74 9.75
N ASP A 92 14.28 7.55 8.45
CA ASP A 92 15.10 8.39 7.58
C ASP A 92 14.41 8.57 6.23
N ARG A 93 14.57 9.74 5.61
CA ARG A 93 13.95 10.06 4.32
C ARG A 93 14.41 9.12 3.19
N GLY A 94 15.63 8.61 3.25
CA GLY A 94 16.14 7.63 2.29
C GLY A 94 15.34 6.33 2.25
N MET A 95 14.53 6.04 3.28
CA MET A 95 13.65 4.88 3.30
C MET A 95 12.47 5.00 2.31
N GLN A 96 12.14 6.20 1.83
CA GLN A 96 11.14 6.41 0.76
C GLN A 96 11.52 5.71 -0.55
N SER A 97 12.77 5.23 -0.67
CA SER A 97 13.18 4.36 -1.78
C SER A 97 12.41 3.03 -1.86
N ARG A 98 11.62 2.67 -0.83
CA ARG A 98 10.63 1.59 -0.87
C ARG A 98 9.53 1.77 -1.94
N GLY A 99 9.31 2.97 -2.46
CA GLY A 99 8.38 3.18 -3.59
C GLY A 99 8.89 2.59 -4.91
N PHE A 100 10.17 2.21 -4.97
CA PHE A 100 10.79 1.66 -6.17
C PHE A 100 10.95 0.14 -6.09
N ALA A 101 11.41 -0.43 -7.21
CA ALA A 101 11.76 -1.84 -7.29
C ALA A 101 12.81 -2.21 -6.22
N PRO A 102 12.70 -3.39 -5.59
CA PRO A 102 11.70 -4.44 -5.82
C PRO A 102 10.45 -4.34 -4.92
N TYR A 103 10.31 -3.28 -4.11
CA TYR A 103 9.29 -3.24 -3.06
C TYR A 103 7.94 -2.70 -3.56
N TYR A 104 7.96 -1.64 -4.38
CA TYR A 104 6.74 -0.98 -4.90
C TYR A 104 5.71 -0.71 -3.79
N ASP A 105 6.15 -0.12 -2.69
CA ASP A 105 5.34 0.16 -1.49
C ASP A 105 4.76 -1.07 -0.78
N TYR A 106 5.13 -2.30 -1.15
CA TYR A 106 4.65 -3.51 -0.48
C TYR A 106 5.27 -3.67 0.91
N MET A 107 4.47 -3.37 1.94
CA MET A 107 4.87 -3.35 3.35
C MET A 107 5.55 -4.65 3.82
N PRO A 108 5.04 -5.86 3.53
CA PRO A 108 5.68 -7.09 4.01
C PRO A 108 7.14 -7.25 3.54
N HIS A 109 7.41 -6.95 2.26
CA HIS A 109 8.78 -7.00 1.73
C HIS A 109 9.66 -5.94 2.40
N PHE A 110 9.15 -4.72 2.51
CA PHE A 110 9.85 -3.62 3.16
C PHE A 110 10.20 -3.95 4.62
N LEU A 111 9.24 -4.43 5.41
CA LEU A 111 9.45 -4.80 6.82
C LEU A 111 10.46 -5.95 6.96
N ASN A 112 10.41 -6.96 6.07
CA ASN A 112 11.41 -8.03 6.05
C ASN A 112 12.82 -7.45 5.90
N ASP A 113 12.98 -6.47 5.01
CA ASP A 113 14.28 -5.85 4.72
C ASP A 113 14.71 -4.81 5.76
N CYS A 114 13.79 -4.33 6.61
CA CYS A 114 14.15 -3.58 7.82
C CYS A 114 14.88 -4.46 8.85
N PHE A 115 14.58 -5.76 8.95
CA PHE A 115 15.28 -6.66 9.89
C PHE A 115 16.69 -7.01 9.43
N VAL A 116 16.87 -7.37 8.15
CA VAL A 116 18.14 -7.95 7.66
C VAL A 116 18.55 -7.52 6.24
N GLY A 117 17.80 -6.61 5.61
CA GLY A 117 18.00 -6.24 4.20
C GLY A 117 18.50 -4.81 4.02
N ALA A 118 18.14 -4.20 2.89
CA ALA A 118 18.65 -2.88 2.51
C ALA A 118 18.28 -1.76 3.51
N PHE A 119 17.21 -1.95 4.27
CA PHE A 119 16.69 -0.96 5.23
C PHE A 119 17.19 -1.18 6.66
N SER A 120 17.83 -2.30 6.98
CA SER A 120 18.35 -2.56 8.34
C SER A 120 19.38 -1.53 8.78
N ARG A 121 20.12 -0.96 7.82
CA ARG A 121 21.11 0.12 8.05
C ARG A 121 20.53 1.39 8.69
N TYR A 122 19.21 1.59 8.64
CA TYR A 122 18.55 2.75 9.24
C TYR A 122 18.24 2.58 10.72
N PHE A 123 18.48 1.39 11.28
CA PHE A 123 18.17 1.05 12.67
C PHE A 123 19.43 0.61 13.42
N ARG A 124 19.49 0.92 14.71
CA ARG A 124 20.57 0.47 15.61
C ARG A 124 20.27 -0.93 16.16
N GLY A 125 20.04 -1.89 15.26
CA GLY A 125 19.65 -3.26 15.59
C GLY A 125 18.14 -3.45 15.77
N ASN A 126 17.75 -4.67 16.12
CA ASN A 126 16.34 -5.09 16.14
C ASN A 126 15.50 -4.38 17.20
N ASP A 127 16.07 -4.01 18.34
CA ASP A 127 15.31 -3.32 19.39
C ASP A 127 14.89 -1.92 18.95
N ASP A 128 15.77 -1.20 18.25
CA ASP A 128 15.47 0.12 17.65
C ASP A 128 14.40 0.01 16.56
N LEU A 129 14.46 -1.04 15.74
CA LEU A 129 13.42 -1.33 14.74
C LEU A 129 12.07 -1.63 15.40
N LYS A 130 12.04 -2.48 16.43
CA LYS A 130 10.81 -2.84 17.16
C LYS A 130 10.20 -1.61 17.82
N GLN A 131 11.03 -0.73 18.39
CA GLN A 131 10.56 0.55 18.93
C GLN A 131 9.91 1.41 17.84
N TRP A 132 10.55 1.56 16.67
CA TRP A 132 9.96 2.31 15.56
C TRP A 132 8.64 1.68 15.06
N ILE A 133 8.55 0.34 15.00
CA ILE A 133 7.32 -0.37 14.65
C ILE A 133 6.19 -0.02 15.63
N ASP A 134 6.47 0.00 16.93
CA ASP A 134 5.47 0.35 17.95
C ASP A 134 5.06 1.83 17.88
N GLU A 135 6.03 2.74 17.75
CA GLU A 135 5.81 4.19 17.60
C GLU A 135 4.94 4.50 16.37
N GLN A 136 5.17 3.79 15.27
CA GLN A 136 4.39 3.94 14.05
C GLN A 136 3.14 3.06 14.01
N ARG A 137 2.82 2.33 15.09
CA ARG A 137 1.65 1.44 15.23
C ARG A 137 1.57 0.36 14.15
N LEU A 138 2.69 -0.27 13.80
CA LEU A 138 2.82 -1.24 12.69
C LEU A 138 2.71 -2.71 13.15
N ASN A 139 2.31 -2.97 14.39
CA ASN A 139 2.29 -4.31 14.99
C ASN A 139 1.32 -5.27 14.26
N MET A 140 0.24 -4.77 13.66
CA MET A 140 -0.74 -5.57 12.91
C MET A 140 -0.18 -6.22 11.64
N PHE A 141 1.02 -5.85 11.19
CA PHE A 141 1.70 -6.55 10.10
C PHE A 141 2.31 -7.90 10.54
N PHE A 142 2.15 -8.29 11.81
CA PHE A 142 2.78 -9.47 12.40
C PHE A 142 1.74 -10.41 13.02
N ALA A 143 1.87 -11.71 12.74
CA ALA A 143 1.17 -12.78 13.43
C ALA A 143 1.79 -13.00 14.83
N GLY A 144 1.45 -12.13 15.78
CA GLY A 144 1.93 -12.21 17.17
C GLY A 144 3.09 -11.26 17.44
N GLU A 145 4.20 -11.77 17.97
CA GLU A 145 5.34 -10.93 18.33
C GLU A 145 5.96 -10.28 17.09
N VAL A 146 6.49 -9.06 17.26
CA VAL A 146 7.20 -8.33 16.21
C VAL A 146 8.53 -9.04 15.92
N ALA A 147 8.50 -9.92 14.92
CA ALA A 147 9.61 -10.73 14.46
C ALA A 147 9.49 -10.97 12.95
N ARG A 148 10.62 -11.19 12.28
CA ARG A 148 10.69 -11.30 10.82
C ARG A 148 9.83 -12.47 10.29
N GLU A 149 9.88 -13.59 10.99
CA GLU A 149 9.14 -14.82 10.70
C GLU A 149 7.62 -14.68 10.85
N ASN A 150 7.17 -13.65 11.58
CA ASN A 150 5.75 -13.42 11.83
C ASN A 150 5.13 -12.42 10.84
N ILE A 151 5.89 -11.88 9.88
CA ILE A 151 5.35 -10.93 8.91
C ILE A 151 4.22 -11.58 8.10
N LEU A 152 3.06 -10.92 8.06
CA LEU A 152 1.90 -11.39 7.31
C LEU A 152 2.13 -11.24 5.80
N ASP A 153 1.81 -12.30 5.05
CA ASP A 153 1.64 -12.22 3.60
C ASP A 153 0.28 -11.59 3.27
N LEU A 154 0.29 -10.29 3.08
CA LEU A 154 -0.92 -9.55 2.75
C LEU A 154 -1.43 -9.82 1.33
N SER A 155 -0.59 -10.37 0.44
CA SER A 155 -0.96 -10.64 -0.95
C SER A 155 -1.64 -12.00 -1.13
N GLY A 156 -1.34 -12.94 -0.22
CA GLY A 156 -1.75 -14.34 -0.33
C GLY A 156 -0.98 -15.11 -1.40
N SER A 157 0.18 -14.62 -1.84
CA SER A 157 1.02 -15.26 -2.86
C SER A 157 1.89 -16.40 -2.32
N GLY A 158 1.97 -16.55 -0.99
CA GLY A 158 2.87 -17.48 -0.31
C GLY A 158 4.30 -16.94 -0.15
N ASP A 159 4.60 -15.74 -0.66
CA ASP A 159 5.89 -15.07 -0.51
C ASP A 159 5.68 -13.62 -0.05
N ILE A 160 6.13 -13.30 1.17
CA ILE A 160 6.06 -11.96 1.74
C ILE A 160 6.85 -10.90 0.95
N LYS A 161 7.66 -11.30 -0.03
CA LYS A 161 8.35 -10.38 -0.95
C LYS A 161 7.57 -10.10 -2.23
N ASN A 162 6.57 -10.92 -2.54
CA ASN A 162 5.77 -10.81 -3.75
C ASN A 162 4.44 -10.11 -3.47
N GLY A 163 4.39 -8.81 -3.77
CA GLY A 163 3.16 -8.00 -3.64
C GLY A 163 2.15 -8.17 -4.78
N VAL A 164 2.22 -9.23 -5.59
CA VAL A 164 1.24 -9.50 -6.65
C VAL A 164 0.28 -10.59 -6.17
N PRO A 165 -1.00 -10.26 -5.91
CA PRO A 165 -1.94 -11.26 -5.40
C PRO A 165 -2.36 -12.24 -6.49
N GLU A 166 -2.74 -13.45 -6.11
CA GLU A 166 -3.57 -14.33 -6.94
C GLU A 166 -5.06 -13.97 -6.77
N ASP A 167 -5.50 -13.72 -5.54
CA ASP A 167 -6.82 -13.20 -5.19
C ASP A 167 -6.72 -11.73 -4.75
N LEU A 168 -7.22 -10.81 -5.58
CA LEU A 168 -7.22 -9.39 -5.25
C LEU A 168 -8.16 -9.06 -4.08
N GLY A 169 -9.28 -9.79 -3.94
CA GLY A 169 -10.21 -9.61 -2.83
C GLY A 169 -9.53 -9.93 -1.49
N PHE A 170 -8.69 -10.97 -1.46
CA PHE A 170 -7.87 -11.31 -0.29
C PHE A 170 -6.93 -10.15 0.08
N MET A 171 -6.16 -9.63 -0.87
CA MET A 171 -5.27 -8.50 -0.63
C MET A 171 -6.01 -7.25 -0.14
N LEU A 172 -7.12 -6.89 -0.80
CA LEU A 172 -7.92 -5.72 -0.43
C LEU A 172 -8.45 -5.84 1.00
N LYS A 173 -9.02 -7.01 1.37
CA LYS A 173 -9.50 -7.26 2.74
C LYS A 173 -8.38 -7.13 3.77
N ASN A 174 -7.19 -7.64 3.47
CA ASN A 174 -6.03 -7.50 4.34
C ASN A 174 -5.61 -6.04 4.50
N TYR A 175 -5.50 -5.28 3.40
CA TYR A 175 -5.13 -3.86 3.47
C TYR A 175 -6.15 -3.05 4.28
N ILE A 176 -7.44 -3.27 4.03
CA ILE A 176 -8.53 -2.65 4.79
C ILE A 176 -8.41 -3.00 6.28
N SER A 177 -8.26 -4.28 6.62
CA SER A 177 -8.13 -4.73 8.01
C SER A 177 -6.98 -4.03 8.73
N ILE A 178 -5.82 -3.93 8.08
CA ILE A 178 -4.65 -3.23 8.62
C ILE A 178 -4.97 -1.75 8.88
N LEU A 179 -5.56 -1.04 7.91
CA LEU A 179 -5.87 0.38 8.06
C LEU A 179 -6.96 0.63 9.11
N GLU A 180 -7.98 -0.22 9.18
CA GLU A 180 -9.02 -0.13 10.21
C GLU A 180 -8.49 -0.37 11.61
N GLU A 181 -7.57 -1.32 11.78
CA GLU A 181 -6.90 -1.54 13.05
C GLU A 181 -6.03 -0.34 13.44
N ARG A 182 -5.22 0.17 12.50
CA ARG A 182 -4.40 1.37 12.72
C ARG A 182 -5.24 2.59 13.08
N LYS A 183 -6.39 2.77 12.44
CA LYS A 183 -7.31 3.89 12.72
C LYS A 183 -7.83 3.89 14.16
N LYS A 184 -7.95 2.72 14.81
CA LYS A 184 -8.37 2.62 16.22
C LYS A 184 -7.26 3.01 17.20
N LEU A 185 -6.01 3.02 16.76
CA LEU A 185 -4.81 3.23 17.58
C LEU A 185 -4.23 4.66 17.49
N LEU A 186 -4.77 5.49 16.59
CA LEU A 186 -4.38 6.87 16.33
C LEU A 186 -5.42 7.83 16.92
#